data_AF-A0A7C7R5I3-F1
#
_entry.id   AF-A0A7C7R5I3-F1
#
_cell.length_a   1.000
_cell.length_b   1.000
_cell.length_c   1.000
_cell.angle_alpha   90.00
_cell.angle_beta   90.00
_cell.angle_gamma   90.00
#
_symmetry.space_group_name_H-M   'P 1'
#
loop_
_entity.id
_entity.type
_entity.pdbx_description
1 polymer ?
#
loop_
_entity_poly.entity_id
_entity_poly.type
_entity_poly.pdbx_seq_one_letter_code
_entity_poly.pdbx_strand_id
1 'polypeptide(L)'
;MRIAHIITRLILGGAQENTVLSCEDLRRLYGDQVLLVTGPPLGPEGSLLEQARAGGVPVELVPSLRRAIHPWRDWLSYRRILRILADFQPDVVHTHSAKAGILGRLAASRLGVPAIIHGVHGAPFHPYQSTAARAFFRACERWAARHCHAFVSVADAMTELLVSAGVAPREKFTTVYSGMEVEPFLEANEYREQMRRQLGYRPGDVVVGKVARLFYLKGHQYLIEAAGHVARADPHVQFLLVGDGVLGERLWRRICQQGLAERFRLTGLVEP
;
A
#
# COMPACT_ATOMS: atom_id res chain seq x y z
N MET A 1 5.19 -9.78 23.79
CA MET A 1 3.86 -10.29 23.38
C MET A 1 4.02 -11.19 22.15
N ARG A 2 3.00 -11.98 21.83
CA ARG A 2 2.88 -12.75 20.58
C ARG A 2 1.94 -12.00 19.64
N ILE A 3 2.44 -11.55 18.50
CA ILE A 3 1.71 -10.68 17.57
C ILE A 3 1.65 -11.35 16.19
N ALA A 4 0.45 -11.59 15.69
CA ALA A 4 0.24 -12.13 14.35
C ALA A 4 -0.23 -11.03 13.38
N HIS A 5 0.59 -10.71 12.39
CA HIS A 5 0.20 -9.85 11.27
C HIS A 5 -0.40 -10.68 10.14
N ILE A 6 -1.49 -10.22 9.51
CA ILE A 6 -2.14 -10.96 8.42
C ILE A 6 -2.40 -10.01 7.24
N ILE A 7 -1.79 -10.27 6.08
CA ILE A 7 -1.95 -9.46 4.86
C ILE A 7 -2.25 -10.36 3.65
N THR A 8 -2.93 -9.83 2.63
CA THR A 8 -3.39 -10.70 1.51
C THR A 8 -2.25 -11.14 0.58
N ARG A 9 -1.31 -10.24 0.28
CA ARG A 9 -0.14 -10.49 -0.56
C ARG A 9 0.99 -9.56 -0.12
N LEU A 10 2.22 -10.06 -0.16
CA LEU A 10 3.43 -9.33 0.18
C LEU A 10 4.21 -8.93 -1.10
N ILE A 11 3.57 -8.15 -1.97
CA ILE A 11 4.17 -7.54 -3.16
C ILE A 11 4.81 -6.18 -2.83
N LEU A 12 5.64 -5.59 -3.69
CA LEU A 12 6.13 -4.22 -3.49
C LEU A 12 4.94 -3.24 -3.47
N GLY A 13 4.84 -2.48 -2.39
CA GLY A 13 3.79 -1.50 -2.19
C GLY A 13 3.73 -1.00 -0.75
N GLY A 14 3.31 0.25 -0.56
CA GLY A 14 3.42 0.93 0.75
C GLY A 14 2.64 0.26 1.89
N ALA A 15 1.53 -0.43 1.60
CA ALA A 15 0.80 -1.16 2.65
C ALA A 15 1.59 -2.38 3.15
N GLN A 16 2.28 -3.07 2.23
CA GLN A 16 3.10 -4.23 2.50
C GLN A 16 4.40 -3.83 3.18
N GLU A 17 5.07 -2.79 2.67
CA GLU A 17 6.28 -2.22 3.25
C GLU A 17 6.04 -1.76 4.69
N ASN A 18 4.99 -0.97 4.94
CA ASN A 18 4.61 -0.57 6.31
C ASN A 18 4.32 -1.80 7.21
N THR A 19 3.73 -2.87 6.67
CA THR A 19 3.51 -4.10 7.43
C THR A 19 4.82 -4.80 7.78
N VAL A 20 5.78 -4.85 6.85
CA VAL A 20 7.10 -5.47 7.09
C VAL A 20 7.88 -4.66 8.13
N LEU A 21 7.98 -3.34 7.96
CA LEU A 21 8.64 -2.44 8.93
C LEU A 21 8.01 -2.57 10.33
N SER A 22 6.68 -2.58 10.42
CA SER A 22 5.99 -2.81 11.70
C SER A 22 6.39 -4.15 12.34
N CYS A 23 6.48 -5.22 11.55
CA CYS A 23 6.90 -6.53 12.07
C CYS A 23 8.35 -6.52 12.55
N GLU A 24 9.25 -5.87 11.82
CA GLU A 24 10.67 -5.77 12.13
C GLU A 24 10.91 -4.95 13.40
N ASP A 25 10.27 -3.78 13.52
CA ASP A 25 10.41 -2.90 14.69
C ASP A 25 9.87 -3.54 15.96
N LEU A 26 8.69 -4.19 15.90
CA LEU A 26 8.13 -4.93 17.04
C LEU A 26 9.10 -6.00 17.56
N ARG A 27 9.81 -6.68 16.67
CA ARG A 27 10.82 -7.66 17.06
C ARG A 27 12.09 -7.01 17.59
N ARG A 28 12.66 -6.07 16.84
CA ARG A 28 13.99 -5.53 17.07
C ARG A 28 14.02 -4.55 18.24
N LEU A 29 13.02 -3.67 18.34
CA LEU A 29 12.98 -2.62 19.34
C LEU A 29 12.25 -3.05 20.62
N TYR A 30 11.27 -3.95 20.52
CA TYR A 30 10.42 -4.35 21.65
C TYR A 30 10.56 -5.82 22.06
N GLY A 31 11.29 -6.64 21.29
CA GLY A 31 11.50 -8.06 21.62
C GLY A 31 10.26 -8.93 21.49
N ASP A 32 9.24 -8.47 20.74
CA ASP A 32 8.00 -9.22 20.55
C ASP A 32 8.20 -10.46 19.66
N GLN A 33 7.42 -11.51 19.92
CA GLN A 33 7.33 -12.65 19.03
C GLN A 33 6.32 -12.34 17.93
N VAL A 34 6.82 -12.03 16.74
CA VAL A 34 5.97 -11.66 15.59
C VAL A 34 5.88 -12.81 14.59
N LEU A 35 4.67 -13.04 14.05
CA LEU A 35 4.42 -13.94 12.93
C LEU A 35 3.69 -13.19 11.81
N LEU A 36 4.21 -13.24 10.58
CA LEU A 36 3.56 -12.67 9.41
C LEU A 36 2.88 -13.76 8.57
N VAL A 37 1.56 -13.67 8.43
CA VAL A 37 0.75 -14.58 7.62
C VAL A 37 0.36 -13.88 6.31
N THR A 38 0.72 -14.47 5.17
CA THR A 38 0.42 -13.87 3.86
C THR A 38 0.04 -14.90 2.80
N GLY A 39 -0.70 -14.45 1.79
CA GLY A 39 -0.83 -15.17 0.53
C GLY A 39 0.42 -15.02 -0.35
N PRO A 40 0.49 -15.79 -1.45
CA PRO A 40 1.63 -15.73 -2.37
C PRO A 40 1.72 -14.35 -3.06
N PRO A 41 2.94 -13.83 -3.30
CA PRO A 41 3.19 -12.52 -3.93
C PRO A 41 3.00 -12.61 -5.46
N LEU A 42 1.82 -13.03 -5.90
CA LEU A 42 1.50 -13.14 -7.32
C LEU A 42 1.23 -11.75 -7.90
N GLY A 43 2.07 -11.31 -8.83
CA GLY A 43 1.91 -10.06 -9.57
C GLY A 43 3.24 -9.60 -10.20
N PRO A 44 3.20 -8.63 -11.13
CA PRO A 44 4.39 -8.04 -11.72
C PRO A 44 5.15 -7.13 -10.76
N GLU A 45 4.57 -6.79 -9.60
CA GLU A 45 5.13 -5.83 -8.65
C GLU A 45 6.25 -6.41 -7.77
N GLY A 46 6.82 -7.58 -8.07
CA GLY A 46 7.84 -8.20 -7.23
C GLY A 46 7.33 -8.69 -5.87
N SER A 47 8.25 -8.98 -4.96
CA SER A 47 7.98 -9.65 -3.67
C SER A 47 8.79 -9.04 -2.55
N LEU A 48 8.13 -8.79 -1.42
CA LEU A 48 8.76 -8.37 -0.16
C LEU A 48 9.00 -9.57 0.79
N LEU A 49 8.78 -10.81 0.34
CA LEU A 49 9.00 -12.00 1.17
C LEU A 49 10.46 -12.16 1.59
N GLU A 50 11.39 -11.93 0.66
CA GLU A 50 12.82 -12.08 0.95
C GLU A 50 13.31 -10.97 1.89
N GLN A 51 12.82 -9.74 1.73
CA GLN A 51 13.09 -8.65 2.66
C GLN A 51 12.58 -8.98 4.07
N ALA A 52 11.32 -9.41 4.20
CA ALA A 52 10.76 -9.77 5.51
C ALA A 52 11.55 -10.90 6.19
N ARG A 53 12.00 -11.90 5.42
CA ARG A 53 12.84 -13.00 5.93
C ARG A 53 14.23 -12.53 6.31
N ALA A 54 14.84 -11.66 5.51
CA ALA A 54 16.14 -11.05 5.81
C ALA A 54 16.10 -10.19 7.08
N GLY A 55 15.00 -9.48 7.32
CA GLY A 55 14.68 -8.80 8.58
C GLY A 55 14.36 -9.75 9.75
N GLY A 56 14.44 -11.07 9.53
CA GLY A 56 14.23 -12.11 10.53
C GLY A 56 12.75 -12.42 10.83
N VAL A 57 11.79 -11.78 10.15
CA VAL A 57 10.36 -11.99 10.40
C VAL A 57 9.95 -13.40 9.95
N PRO A 58 9.31 -14.23 10.81
CA PRO A 58 8.87 -15.56 10.44
C PRO A 58 7.61 -15.40 9.58
N VAL A 59 7.58 -16.09 8.44
CA VAL A 59 6.49 -15.93 7.47
C VAL A 59 5.78 -17.26 7.22
N GLU A 60 4.46 -17.27 7.43
CA GLU A 60 3.58 -18.38 7.09
C GLU A 60 2.80 -18.06 5.80
N LEU A 61 2.95 -18.92 4.79
CA LEU A 61 2.26 -18.78 3.52
C LEU A 61 0.92 -19.52 3.54
N VAL A 62 -0.13 -18.85 3.05
CA VAL A 62 -1.47 -19.40 2.82
C VAL A 62 -1.74 -19.39 1.31
N PRO A 63 -1.43 -20.48 0.56
CA PRO A 63 -1.50 -20.48 -0.91
C PRO A 63 -2.87 -20.14 -1.50
N SER A 64 -3.95 -20.42 -0.76
CA SER A 64 -5.33 -20.12 -1.14
C SER A 64 -5.71 -18.65 -0.95
N LEU A 65 -4.95 -17.88 -0.15
CA LEU A 65 -5.22 -16.47 0.14
C LEU A 65 -4.79 -15.62 -1.04
N ARG A 66 -5.72 -15.38 -1.97
CA ARG A 66 -5.47 -14.65 -3.22
C ARG A 66 -6.34 -13.42 -3.30
N ARG A 67 -5.92 -12.39 -4.06
CA ARG A 67 -6.68 -11.13 -4.18
C ARG A 67 -8.12 -11.33 -4.69
N ALA A 68 -8.33 -12.14 -5.72
CA ALA A 68 -9.65 -12.35 -6.33
C ALA A 68 -10.59 -13.12 -5.38
N ILE A 69 -11.82 -12.63 -5.20
CA ILE A 69 -12.85 -13.27 -4.36
C ILE A 69 -13.21 -14.63 -4.96
N HIS A 70 -13.12 -15.68 -4.14
CA HIS A 70 -13.44 -17.03 -4.57
C HIS A 70 -13.88 -17.86 -3.35
N PRO A 71 -15.19 -18.12 -3.17
CA PRO A 71 -15.75 -18.65 -1.93
C PRO A 71 -15.02 -19.88 -1.35
N TRP A 72 -14.74 -20.88 -2.20
CA TRP A 72 -14.02 -22.08 -1.78
C TRP A 72 -12.59 -21.80 -1.28
N ARG A 73 -11.83 -20.97 -2.01
CA ARG A 73 -10.47 -20.59 -1.62
C ARG A 73 -10.46 -19.70 -0.40
N ASP A 74 -11.45 -18.81 -0.27
CA ASP A 74 -11.58 -17.94 0.88
C ASP A 74 -11.92 -18.75 2.15
N TRP A 75 -12.76 -19.78 2.04
CA TRP A 75 -13.03 -20.73 3.12
C TRP A 75 -11.78 -21.56 3.50
N LEU A 76 -11.04 -22.08 2.52
CA LEU A 76 -9.76 -22.77 2.78
C LEU A 76 -8.75 -21.86 3.48
N SER A 77 -8.67 -20.61 3.04
CA SER A 77 -7.79 -19.60 3.64
C SER A 77 -8.19 -19.31 5.07
N TYR A 78 -9.48 -19.11 5.34
CA TYR A 78 -10.01 -18.95 6.69
C TYR A 78 -9.63 -20.12 7.59
N ARG A 79 -9.84 -21.37 7.15
CA ARG A 79 -9.50 -22.56 7.95
C ARG A 79 -8.01 -22.70 8.20
N ARG A 80 -7.15 -22.29 7.27
CA ARG A 80 -5.69 -22.30 7.44
C ARG A 80 -5.26 -21.19 8.41
N ILE A 81 -5.77 -19.97 8.26
CA ILE A 81 -5.52 -18.86 9.19
C ILE A 81 -5.95 -19.24 10.60
N LEU A 82 -7.15 -19.81 10.77
CA LEU A 82 -7.66 -20.24 12.08
C LEU A 82 -6.71 -21.24 12.76
N ARG A 83 -6.18 -22.21 12.00
CA ARG A 83 -5.19 -23.17 12.52
C ARG A 83 -3.87 -22.50 12.91
N ILE A 84 -3.33 -21.67 12.03
CA ILE A 84 -2.09 -20.91 12.30
C ILE A 84 -2.24 -20.09 13.59
N LEU A 85 -3.35 -19.37 13.76
CA LEU A 85 -3.59 -18.58 14.96
C LEU A 85 -3.82 -19.44 16.21
N ALA A 86 -4.45 -20.61 16.09
CA ALA A 86 -4.62 -21.54 17.21
C ALA A 86 -3.28 -22.11 17.68
N ASP A 87 -2.39 -22.45 16.75
CA ASP A 87 -1.05 -22.96 17.05
C ASP A 87 -0.14 -21.85 17.60
N PHE A 88 -0.23 -20.65 17.03
CA PHE A 88 0.58 -19.49 17.42
C PHE A 88 0.04 -18.73 18.63
N GLN A 89 -1.18 -18.98 19.10
CA GLN A 89 -1.82 -18.35 20.27
C GLN A 89 -1.41 -16.87 20.52
N PRO A 90 -1.73 -15.96 19.58
CA PRO A 90 -1.32 -14.58 19.68
C PRO A 90 -2.08 -13.83 20.78
N ASP A 91 -1.40 -12.88 21.41
CA ASP A 91 -2.02 -11.85 22.26
C ASP A 91 -2.71 -10.78 21.38
N VAL A 92 -2.11 -10.49 20.22
CA VAL A 92 -2.57 -9.49 19.26
C VAL A 92 -2.64 -10.06 17.85
N VAL A 93 -3.77 -9.86 17.16
CA VAL A 93 -3.87 -10.06 15.71
C VAL A 93 -4.04 -8.71 15.02
N HIS A 94 -3.07 -8.34 14.19
CA HIS A 94 -3.11 -7.12 13.36
C HIS A 94 -3.34 -7.49 11.90
N THR A 95 -4.53 -7.19 11.39
CA THR A 95 -4.89 -7.52 10.01
C THR A 95 -4.74 -6.34 9.08
N HIS A 96 -4.36 -6.60 7.83
CA HIS A 96 -4.18 -5.61 6.78
C HIS A 96 -4.85 -6.07 5.49
N SER A 97 -5.14 -5.11 4.58
CA SER A 97 -5.87 -5.35 3.33
C SER A 97 -7.30 -5.88 3.54
N ALA A 98 -8.20 -5.67 2.57
CA ALA A 98 -9.61 -6.04 2.72
C ALA A 98 -9.84 -7.54 2.95
N LYS A 99 -9.27 -8.42 2.11
CA LYS A 99 -9.55 -9.86 2.19
C LYS A 99 -8.95 -10.50 3.44
N ALA A 100 -7.65 -10.35 3.65
CA ALA A 100 -6.98 -10.84 4.85
C ALA A 100 -7.55 -10.17 6.12
N GLY A 101 -7.94 -8.89 6.03
CA GLY A 101 -8.70 -8.17 7.04
C GLY A 101 -9.97 -8.89 7.48
N ILE A 102 -10.85 -9.23 6.54
CA ILE A 102 -12.11 -9.92 6.84
C ILE A 102 -11.85 -11.31 7.44
N LEU A 103 -11.03 -12.14 6.77
CA LEU A 103 -10.81 -13.53 7.19
C LEU A 103 -10.03 -13.61 8.52
N GLY A 104 -9.03 -12.75 8.70
CA GLY A 104 -8.19 -12.70 9.89
C GLY A 104 -8.94 -12.20 11.12
N ARG A 105 -9.75 -11.13 10.99
CA ARG A 105 -10.59 -10.64 12.10
C ARG A 105 -11.60 -11.70 12.54
N LEU A 106 -12.26 -12.36 11.58
CA LEU A 106 -13.19 -13.44 11.89
C LEU A 106 -12.49 -14.59 12.63
N ALA A 107 -11.32 -15.03 12.15
CA ALA A 107 -10.57 -16.13 12.75
C ALA A 107 -10.09 -15.78 14.17
N ALA A 108 -9.53 -14.59 14.36
CA ALA A 108 -9.07 -14.10 15.66
C ALA A 108 -10.23 -13.96 16.65
N SER A 109 -11.35 -13.39 16.22
CA SER A 109 -12.57 -13.26 17.04
C SER A 109 -13.13 -14.63 17.44
N ARG A 110 -13.10 -15.62 16.52
CA ARG A 110 -13.56 -16.99 16.79
C ARG A 110 -12.72 -17.72 17.84
N LEU A 111 -11.43 -17.37 17.96
CA LEU A 111 -10.48 -17.92 18.93
C LEU A 111 -10.44 -17.12 20.23
N GLY A 112 -11.14 -15.99 20.33
CA GLY A 112 -11.10 -15.14 21.51
C GLY A 112 -9.75 -14.45 21.71
N VAL A 113 -9.04 -14.11 20.63
CA VAL A 113 -7.77 -13.37 20.72
C VAL A 113 -7.99 -12.06 21.50
N PRO A 114 -7.16 -11.74 22.51
CA PRO A 114 -7.37 -10.59 23.39
C PRO A 114 -7.45 -9.25 22.65
N ALA A 115 -6.54 -9.00 21.70
CA ALA A 115 -6.50 -7.77 20.93
C ALA A 115 -6.59 -8.05 19.42
N ILE A 116 -7.56 -7.44 18.74
CA ILE A 116 -7.76 -7.60 17.30
C ILE A 116 -7.81 -6.20 16.69
N ILE A 117 -6.83 -5.91 15.83
CA ILE A 117 -6.60 -4.60 15.23
C ILE A 117 -6.69 -4.73 13.71
N HIS A 118 -7.26 -3.73 13.05
CA HIS A 118 -7.25 -3.64 11.59
C HIS A 118 -6.54 -2.39 11.08
N GLY A 119 -5.47 -2.60 10.32
CA GLY A 119 -4.71 -1.58 9.63
C GLY A 119 -5.38 -1.16 8.32
N VAL A 120 -5.80 0.11 8.25
CA VAL A 120 -6.49 0.74 7.12
C VAL A 120 -5.49 1.51 6.28
N HIS A 121 -5.04 0.88 5.20
CA HIS A 121 -4.15 1.46 4.17
C HIS A 121 -4.91 2.07 2.99
N GLY A 122 -6.23 1.85 2.94
CA GLY A 122 -7.13 2.30 1.89
C GLY A 122 -8.48 1.63 2.00
N ALA A 123 -9.55 2.31 1.55
CA ALA A 123 -10.89 1.74 1.58
C ALA A 123 -11.11 0.78 0.39
N PRO A 124 -11.73 -0.40 0.62
CA PRO A 124 -12.10 -1.31 -0.47
C PRO A 124 -13.29 -0.81 -1.30
N PHE A 125 -13.95 0.26 -0.86
CA PHE A 125 -15.05 0.92 -1.53
C PHE A 125 -14.61 2.31 -2.03
N HIS A 126 -14.89 2.62 -3.30
CA HIS A 126 -14.51 3.92 -3.88
C HIS A 126 -15.52 4.41 -4.93
N PRO A 127 -15.55 5.72 -5.27
CA PRO A 127 -16.52 6.29 -6.21
C PRO A 127 -16.47 5.68 -7.62
N TYR A 128 -15.32 5.15 -8.05
CA TYR A 128 -15.13 4.54 -9.37
C TYR A 128 -15.67 3.09 -9.49
N GLN A 129 -16.33 2.56 -8.46
CA GLN A 129 -17.04 1.27 -8.52
C GLN A 129 -18.51 1.48 -8.86
N SER A 130 -19.19 0.42 -9.32
CA SER A 130 -20.65 0.43 -9.39
C SER A 130 -21.25 0.63 -7.99
N THR A 131 -22.43 1.27 -7.92
CA THR A 131 -23.14 1.51 -6.65
C THR A 131 -23.35 0.22 -5.86
N ALA A 132 -23.67 -0.88 -6.55
CA ALA A 132 -23.83 -2.19 -5.95
C ALA A 132 -22.53 -2.73 -5.35
N ALA A 133 -21.42 -2.68 -6.09
CA ALA A 133 -20.11 -3.13 -5.58
C ALA A 133 -19.65 -2.30 -4.39
N ARG A 134 -19.80 -0.97 -4.47
CA ARG A 134 -19.46 -0.05 -3.37
C ARG A 134 -20.28 -0.35 -2.12
N ALA A 135 -21.59 -0.57 -2.25
CA ALA A 135 -22.47 -0.92 -1.14
C ALA A 135 -22.09 -2.28 -0.52
N PHE A 136 -21.78 -3.27 -1.36
CA PHE A 136 -21.32 -4.59 -0.93
C PHE A 136 -20.04 -4.51 -0.09
N PHE A 137 -18.99 -3.84 -0.59
CA PHE A 137 -17.73 -3.71 0.15
C PHE A 137 -17.88 -2.92 1.45
N ARG A 138 -18.73 -1.89 1.48
CA ARG A 138 -19.08 -1.19 2.72
C ARG A 138 -19.76 -2.11 3.73
N ALA A 139 -20.71 -2.93 3.29
CA ALA A 139 -21.39 -3.89 4.15
C ALA A 139 -20.44 -4.94 4.72
N CYS A 140 -19.50 -5.44 3.90
CA CYS A 140 -18.46 -6.37 4.34
C CYS A 140 -17.54 -5.75 5.40
N GLU A 141 -17.05 -4.52 5.19
CA GLU A 141 -16.20 -3.84 6.20
C GLU A 141 -16.98 -3.54 7.49
N ARG A 142 -18.24 -3.08 7.39
CA ARG A 142 -19.08 -2.84 8.57
C ARG A 142 -19.36 -4.13 9.36
N TRP A 143 -19.53 -5.25 8.65
CA TRP A 143 -19.66 -6.54 9.30
C TRP A 143 -18.35 -6.96 9.99
N ALA A 144 -17.22 -6.84 9.30
CA ALA A 144 -15.91 -7.22 9.84
C ALA A 144 -15.46 -6.32 11.01
N ALA A 145 -15.91 -5.06 11.05
CA ALA A 145 -15.66 -4.12 12.15
C ALA A 145 -16.21 -4.58 13.52
N ARG A 146 -17.19 -5.49 13.52
CA ARG A 146 -17.72 -6.13 14.73
C ARG A 146 -16.76 -7.16 15.33
N HIS A 147 -15.80 -7.62 14.53
CA HIS A 147 -14.82 -8.65 14.89
C HIS A 147 -13.43 -8.06 15.20
N CYS A 148 -13.33 -6.76 15.46
CA CYS A 148 -12.10 -6.13 15.92
C CYS A 148 -12.34 -5.09 17.02
N HIS A 149 -11.33 -4.88 17.84
CA HIS A 149 -11.35 -3.96 18.97
C HIS A 149 -10.99 -2.53 18.53
N ALA A 150 -10.03 -2.39 17.63
CA ALA A 150 -9.55 -1.10 17.15
C ALA A 150 -9.16 -1.10 15.66
N PHE A 151 -9.04 0.09 15.10
CA PHE A 151 -8.53 0.37 13.77
C PHE A 151 -7.31 1.28 13.86
N VAL A 152 -6.28 0.97 13.09
CA VAL A 152 -5.13 1.85 12.88
C VAL A 152 -5.17 2.35 11.45
N SER A 153 -5.29 3.65 11.24
CA SER A 153 -5.34 4.23 9.90
C SER A 153 -4.05 4.97 9.56
N VAL A 154 -3.60 4.85 8.32
CA VAL A 154 -2.39 5.56 7.85
C VAL A 154 -2.62 7.03 7.49
N ALA A 155 -3.87 7.50 7.55
CA ALA A 155 -4.22 8.89 7.28
C ALA A 155 -5.59 9.25 7.89
N ASP A 156 -5.74 10.47 8.40
CA ASP A 156 -7.02 10.94 8.93
C ASP A 156 -8.15 10.91 7.90
N ALA A 157 -7.82 11.19 6.63
CA ALA A 157 -8.78 11.10 5.53
C ALA A 157 -9.36 9.68 5.36
N MET A 158 -8.60 8.64 5.69
CA MET A 158 -9.11 7.26 5.66
C MET A 158 -10.00 6.99 6.87
N THR A 159 -9.65 7.48 8.05
CA THR A 159 -10.53 7.42 9.22
C THR A 159 -11.87 8.10 8.94
N GLU A 160 -11.86 9.33 8.44
CA GLU A 160 -13.08 10.07 8.08
C GLU A 160 -13.91 9.35 7.02
N LEU A 161 -13.26 8.77 6.00
CA LEU A 161 -13.94 7.99 4.97
C LEU A 161 -14.65 6.76 5.55
N LEU A 162 -14.05 6.04 6.48
CA LEU A 162 -14.66 4.84 7.08
C LEU A 162 -15.75 5.19 8.10
N VAL A 163 -15.56 6.25 8.89
CA VAL A 163 -16.56 6.76 9.83
C VAL A 163 -17.80 7.26 9.08
N SER A 164 -17.63 8.12 8.08
CA SER A 164 -18.73 8.61 7.24
C SER A 164 -19.42 7.50 6.44
N ALA A 165 -18.69 6.43 6.11
CA ALA A 165 -19.27 5.25 5.50
C ALA A 165 -20.05 4.36 6.48
N GLY A 166 -20.02 4.64 7.78
CA GLY A 166 -20.69 3.89 8.85
C GLY A 166 -20.03 2.55 9.14
N VAL A 167 -18.71 2.43 8.93
CA VAL A 167 -17.97 1.18 9.18
C VAL A 167 -17.81 0.92 10.67
N ALA A 168 -17.36 1.94 11.41
CA ALA A 168 -17.20 1.93 12.86
C ALA A 168 -17.24 3.37 13.39
N PRO A 169 -17.52 3.58 14.68
CA PRO A 169 -17.53 4.92 15.24
C PRO A 169 -16.08 5.43 15.45
N ARG A 170 -15.89 6.76 15.46
CA ARG A 170 -14.56 7.42 15.39
C ARG A 170 -13.62 6.99 16.52
N GLU A 171 -14.16 6.73 17.71
CA GLU A 171 -13.41 6.31 18.90
C GLU A 171 -12.72 4.95 18.75
N LYS A 172 -13.13 4.11 17.79
CA LYS A 172 -12.40 2.86 17.47
C LYS A 172 -11.17 3.09 16.61
N PHE A 173 -10.93 4.31 16.12
CA PHE A 173 -9.84 4.62 15.19
C PHE A 173 -8.72 5.40 15.88
N THR A 174 -7.50 5.01 15.54
CA THR A 174 -6.29 5.78 15.84
C THR A 174 -5.51 5.97 14.54
N THR A 175 -5.11 7.19 14.25
CA THR A 175 -4.27 7.49 13.08
C THR A 175 -2.81 7.30 13.46
N VAL A 176 -2.10 6.43 12.74
CA VAL A 176 -0.65 6.26 12.83
C VAL A 176 -0.12 6.31 11.40
N TYR A 177 0.57 7.39 11.06
CA TYR A 177 1.09 7.59 9.70
C TYR A 177 2.14 6.54 9.36
N SER A 178 2.21 6.17 8.08
CA SER A 178 3.25 5.23 7.60
C SER A 178 4.63 5.82 7.83
N GLY A 179 5.51 5.04 8.47
CA GLY A 179 6.93 5.33 8.52
C GLY A 179 7.63 4.97 7.22
N MET A 180 8.81 5.54 7.01
CA MET A 180 9.75 5.20 5.94
C MET A 180 11.17 5.42 6.47
N GLU A 181 12.15 4.73 5.91
CA GLU A 181 13.56 5.04 6.14
C GLU A 181 13.86 6.43 5.59
N VAL A 182 14.57 7.25 6.37
CA VAL A 182 14.82 8.66 6.03
C VAL A 182 16.27 8.91 5.66
N GLU A 183 17.18 8.08 6.14
CA GLU A 183 18.62 8.20 5.99
C GLU A 183 19.04 8.36 4.52
N PRO A 184 18.54 7.56 3.54
CA PRO A 184 18.91 7.73 2.14
C PRO A 184 18.50 9.09 1.54
N PHE A 185 17.53 9.77 2.14
CA PHE A 185 16.99 11.04 1.67
C PHE A 185 17.69 12.26 2.29
N LEU A 186 18.40 12.07 3.42
CA LEU A 186 19.13 13.15 4.08
C LEU A 186 20.36 13.60 3.27
N GLU A 187 20.96 12.69 2.53
CA GLU A 187 22.17 12.92 1.70
C GLU A 187 21.82 13.15 0.21
N ALA A 188 20.54 13.32 -0.13
CA ALA A 188 20.08 13.42 -1.53
C ALA A 188 20.73 14.58 -2.33
N ASN A 189 21.25 15.60 -1.65
CA ASN A 189 21.94 16.72 -2.28
C ASN A 189 23.28 16.32 -2.91
N GLU A 190 23.97 15.30 -2.37
CA GLU A 190 25.28 14.86 -2.86
C GLU A 190 25.20 14.31 -4.29
N TYR A 191 24.09 13.64 -4.61
CA TYR A 191 23.87 13.01 -5.91
C TYR A 191 23.10 13.91 -6.88
N ARG A 192 22.62 15.07 -6.43
CA ARG A 192 21.68 15.93 -7.19
C ARG A 192 22.25 16.33 -8.54
N GLU A 193 23.46 16.89 -8.58
CA GLU A 193 24.05 17.37 -9.83
C GLU A 193 24.36 16.24 -10.80
N GLN A 194 24.89 15.13 -10.29
CA GLN A 194 25.18 13.94 -11.08
C GLN A 194 23.89 13.40 -11.72
N MET A 195 22.82 13.24 -10.94
CA MET A 195 21.54 12.75 -11.43
C MET A 195 20.92 13.71 -12.45
N ARG A 196 21.02 15.03 -12.23
CA ARG A 196 20.56 16.03 -13.21
C ARG A 196 21.30 15.91 -14.53
N ARG A 197 22.63 15.75 -14.51
CA ARG A 197 23.44 15.53 -15.72
C ARG A 197 23.08 14.23 -16.43
N GLN A 198 22.92 13.13 -15.68
CA GLN A 198 22.53 11.82 -16.23
C GLN A 198 21.16 11.85 -16.92
N LEU A 199 20.20 12.60 -16.37
CA LEU A 199 18.86 12.77 -16.95
C LEU A 199 18.81 13.85 -18.04
N GLY A 200 19.93 14.51 -18.34
CA GLY A 200 20.06 15.51 -19.39
C GLY A 200 19.48 16.89 -19.04
N TYR A 201 19.33 17.21 -17.75
CA TYR A 201 18.89 18.52 -17.28
C TYR A 201 20.05 19.51 -17.16
N ARG A 202 19.79 20.77 -17.52
CA ARG A 202 20.75 21.87 -17.41
C ARG A 202 20.77 22.44 -15.99
N PRO A 203 21.86 23.10 -15.54
CA PRO A 203 21.91 23.70 -14.21
C PRO A 203 20.75 24.65 -13.89
N GLY A 204 20.25 25.40 -14.88
CA GLY A 204 19.14 26.36 -14.71
C GLY A 204 17.73 25.76 -14.84
N ASP A 205 17.57 24.47 -15.16
CA ASP A 205 16.25 23.88 -15.36
C ASP A 205 15.51 23.68 -14.04
N VAL A 206 14.24 24.07 -13.98
CA VAL A 206 13.35 23.72 -12.87
C VAL A 206 12.66 22.41 -13.21
N VAL A 207 12.90 21.34 -12.44
CA VAL A 207 12.36 20.01 -12.74
C VAL A 207 11.17 19.70 -11.83
N VAL A 208 9.98 19.58 -12.41
CA VAL A 208 8.78 19.12 -11.72
C VAL A 208 8.70 17.59 -11.80
N GLY A 209 8.99 16.93 -10.68
CA GLY A 209 8.98 15.47 -10.58
C GLY A 209 7.64 14.89 -10.14
N LYS A 210 7.27 13.74 -10.71
CA LYS A 210 6.15 12.91 -10.25
C LYS A 210 6.60 11.46 -10.13
N VAL A 211 6.67 10.99 -8.89
CA VAL A 211 7.03 9.61 -8.56
C VAL A 211 5.75 8.84 -8.23
N ALA A 212 5.27 8.05 -9.18
CA ALA A 212 4.09 7.21 -9.01
C ALA A 212 4.00 6.14 -10.08
N ARG A 213 3.43 4.97 -9.73
CA ARG A 213 3.00 3.97 -10.73
C ARG A 213 2.15 4.64 -11.81
N LEU A 214 2.45 4.39 -13.09
CA LEU A 214 1.69 4.92 -14.24
C LEU A 214 0.35 4.20 -14.36
N PHE A 215 -0.56 4.54 -13.46
CA PHE A 215 -1.85 3.88 -13.25
C PHE A 215 -2.95 4.90 -12.97
N TYR A 216 -4.19 4.41 -13.04
CA TYR A 216 -5.38 5.19 -12.71
C TYR A 216 -5.28 5.79 -11.31
N LEU A 217 -5.95 6.93 -11.10
CA LEU A 217 -6.04 7.66 -9.82
C LEU A 217 -4.72 8.26 -9.30
N LYS A 218 -3.64 8.17 -10.08
CA LYS A 218 -2.38 8.87 -9.77
C LYS A 218 -2.31 10.27 -10.37
N GLY A 219 -3.30 10.68 -11.16
CA GLY A 219 -3.43 12.06 -11.65
C GLY A 219 -2.32 12.50 -12.61
N HIS A 220 -1.75 11.58 -13.40
CA HIS A 220 -0.76 11.93 -14.45
C HIS A 220 -1.36 12.87 -15.50
N GLN A 221 -2.64 12.68 -15.83
CA GLN A 221 -3.39 13.53 -16.75
C GLN A 221 -3.37 15.01 -16.36
N TYR A 222 -3.55 15.32 -15.07
CA TYR A 222 -3.57 16.70 -14.58
C TYR A 222 -2.19 17.35 -14.65
N LEU A 223 -1.12 16.58 -14.40
CA LEU A 223 0.24 17.07 -14.57
C LEU A 223 0.53 17.40 -16.04
N ILE A 224 0.14 16.52 -16.96
CA ILE A 224 0.34 16.75 -18.40
C ILE A 224 -0.46 17.97 -18.87
N GLU A 225 -1.71 18.11 -18.43
CA GLU A 225 -2.54 19.29 -18.71
C GLU A 225 -1.89 20.59 -18.19
N ALA A 226 -1.45 20.60 -16.93
CA ALA A 226 -0.78 21.75 -16.34
C ALA A 226 0.56 22.06 -17.03
N ALA A 227 1.30 21.04 -17.46
CA ALA A 227 2.59 21.19 -18.10
C ALA A 227 2.53 22.05 -19.37
N GLY A 228 1.43 21.96 -20.13
CA GLY A 228 1.23 22.80 -21.31
C GLY A 228 1.14 24.30 -20.99
N HIS A 229 0.55 24.67 -19.85
CA HIS A 229 0.49 26.06 -19.41
C HIS A 229 1.84 26.54 -18.88
N VAL A 230 2.48 25.72 -18.04
CA VAL A 230 3.77 26.04 -17.41
C VAL A 230 4.87 26.18 -18.46
N ALA A 231 4.93 25.28 -19.43
CA ALA A 231 5.91 25.31 -20.52
C ALA A 231 5.82 26.58 -21.39
N ARG A 232 4.66 27.24 -21.46
CA ARG A 232 4.49 28.52 -22.17
C ARG A 232 4.91 29.71 -21.32
N ALA A 233 4.72 29.62 -20.00
CA ALA A 233 5.07 30.68 -19.06
C ALA A 233 6.59 30.72 -18.80
N ASP A 234 7.23 29.56 -18.73
CA ASP A 234 8.66 29.45 -18.49
C ASP A 234 9.28 28.31 -19.32
N PRO A 235 10.18 28.62 -20.28
CA PRO A 235 10.83 27.61 -21.09
C PRO A 235 11.85 26.75 -20.32
N HIS A 236 12.29 27.16 -19.13
CA HIS A 236 13.26 26.41 -18.30
C HIS A 236 12.61 25.29 -17.46
N VAL A 237 11.28 25.22 -17.40
CA VAL A 237 10.61 24.15 -16.66
C VAL A 237 10.59 22.85 -17.46
N GLN A 238 11.03 21.78 -16.81
CA GLN A 238 11.10 20.40 -17.29
C GLN A 238 10.27 19.48 -16.39
N PHE A 239 9.88 18.32 -16.90
CA PHE A 239 9.02 17.36 -16.20
C PHE A 239 9.68 15.98 -16.15
N LEU A 240 9.63 15.35 -14.98
CA LEU A 240 10.15 14.01 -14.75
C LEU A 240 9.03 13.10 -14.26
N LEU A 241 8.77 12.01 -14.98
CA LEU A 241 7.88 10.94 -14.54
C LEU A 241 8.71 9.72 -14.13
N VAL A 242 8.63 9.35 -12.86
CA VAL A 242 9.31 8.18 -12.29
C VAL A 242 8.26 7.13 -11.94
N GLY A 243 8.45 5.93 -12.47
CA GLY A 243 7.54 4.80 -12.31
C GLY A 243 7.08 4.21 -13.65
N ASP A 244 6.50 3.02 -13.57
CA ASP A 244 5.97 2.29 -14.72
C ASP A 244 4.51 1.85 -14.48
N GLY A 245 3.83 1.42 -15.54
CA GLY A 245 2.49 0.89 -15.46
C GLY A 245 1.73 0.95 -16.79
N VAL A 246 0.54 0.34 -16.79
CA VAL A 246 -0.30 0.12 -17.98
C VAL A 246 -0.71 1.40 -18.71
N LEU A 247 -0.56 2.58 -18.09
CA LEU A 247 -0.86 3.86 -18.74
C LEU A 247 0.33 4.49 -19.46
N GLY A 248 1.53 3.91 -19.39
CA GLY A 248 2.77 4.49 -19.92
C GLY A 248 2.64 4.98 -21.37
N GLU A 249 2.29 4.09 -22.30
CA GLU A 249 2.12 4.46 -23.71
C GLU A 249 1.06 5.52 -23.95
N ARG A 250 -0.06 5.44 -23.22
CA ARG A 250 -1.18 6.38 -23.36
C ARG A 250 -0.76 7.77 -22.90
N LEU A 251 -0.04 7.86 -21.79
CA LEU A 251 0.48 9.11 -21.25
C LEU A 251 1.53 9.71 -22.19
N TRP A 252 2.45 8.89 -22.71
CA TRP A 252 3.45 9.34 -23.67
C TRP A 252 2.84 9.90 -24.96
N ARG A 253 1.89 9.17 -25.56
CA ARG A 253 1.14 9.67 -26.74
C ARG A 253 0.50 11.04 -26.48
N ARG A 254 -0.08 11.23 -25.29
CA ARG A 254 -0.69 12.51 -24.91
C ARG A 254 0.34 13.64 -24.78
N ILE A 255 1.50 13.35 -24.18
CA ILE A 255 2.62 14.31 -24.07
C ILE A 255 3.07 14.75 -25.47
N CYS A 256 3.26 13.80 -26.40
CA CYS A 256 3.64 14.10 -27.78
C CYS A 256 2.58 14.93 -28.51
N GLN A 257 1.29 14.59 -28.36
CA GLN A 257 0.18 15.34 -28.97
C GLN A 257 0.10 16.80 -28.50
N GLN A 258 0.60 17.10 -27.30
CA GLN A 258 0.66 18.46 -26.77
C GLN A 258 1.96 19.19 -27.13
N GLY A 259 2.85 18.58 -27.92
CA GLY A 259 4.14 19.16 -28.28
C GLY A 259 5.12 19.25 -27.09
N LEU A 260 4.93 18.43 -26.06
CA LEU A 260 5.71 18.47 -24.82
C LEU A 260 6.78 17.38 -24.73
N ALA A 261 7.02 16.61 -25.79
CA ALA A 261 7.91 15.45 -25.78
C ALA A 261 9.33 15.79 -25.28
N GLU A 262 9.89 16.91 -25.73
CA GLU A 262 11.24 17.34 -25.32
C GLU A 262 11.32 17.76 -23.86
N ARG A 263 10.18 18.16 -23.27
CA ARG A 263 10.06 18.66 -21.90
C ARG A 263 9.84 17.57 -20.85
N PHE A 264 9.56 16.35 -21.28
CA PHE A 264 9.33 15.22 -20.39
C PHE A 264 10.48 14.23 -20.46
N ARG A 265 10.84 13.68 -19.29
CA ARG A 265 11.67 12.48 -19.17
C ARG A 265 10.88 11.43 -18.40
N LEU A 266 10.91 10.19 -18.90
CA LEU A 266 10.30 9.03 -18.26
C LEU A 266 11.43 8.07 -17.93
N THR A 267 11.59 7.69 -16.66
CA THR A 267 12.65 6.76 -16.24
C THR A 267 12.22 5.30 -16.30
N GLY A 268 10.91 5.04 -16.38
CA GLY A 268 10.36 3.72 -16.08
C GLY A 268 10.43 3.42 -14.59
N LEU A 269 10.38 2.13 -14.25
CA LEU A 269 10.55 1.66 -12.87
C LEU A 269 12.02 1.86 -12.46
N VAL A 270 12.23 2.57 -11.36
CA VAL A 270 13.55 2.73 -10.74
C VAL A 270 13.54 1.86 -9.50
N GLU A 271 14.55 0.98 -9.38
CA GLU A 271 14.73 0.16 -8.19
C GLU A 271 15.12 1.06 -7.00
N PRO A 272 14.61 0.78 -5.78
CA PRO A 272 14.99 1.49 -4.58
C PRO A 272 16.48 1.31 -4.24
#